data_AF-A0A151GW55-F1
#
_entry.id   AF-A0A151GW55-F1
#
_cell.length_a   1.000
_cell.length_b   1.000
_cell.length_c   1.000
_cell.angle_alpha   90.00
_cell.angle_beta   90.00
_cell.angle_gamma   90.00
#
_symmetry.space_group_name_H-M   'P 1'
#
loop_
_entity.id
_entity.type
_entity.pdbx_description
1 polymer ?
#
loop_
_entity_poly.entity_id
_entity_poly.type
_entity_poly.pdbx_seq_one_letter_code
_entity_poly.pdbx_strand_id
1 'polypeptide(L)' 'MPNFDWLKAVGATNEAVAVLNDQPQLFVTLILVIVGLIIQCLVIWYIHFATLKPEQKKKKEKKKDGSKDKGKSVARK' A
#
# COMPACT_ATOMS: atom_id res chain seq x y z
N MET A 1 30.82 -2.82 -9.06
CA MET A 1 30.17 -3.78 -8.14
C MET A 1 29.02 -3.06 -7.46
N PRO A 2 27.85 -3.69 -7.29
CA PRO A 2 26.77 -3.13 -6.48
C PRO A 2 27.32 -2.78 -5.10
N ASN A 3 26.98 -1.60 -4.58
CA ASN A 3 27.45 -1.18 -3.27
C ASN A 3 26.24 -0.79 -2.40
N PHE A 4 25.96 -1.64 -1.42
CA PHE A 4 24.83 -1.54 -0.52
C PHE A 4 25.19 -0.87 0.82
N ASP A 5 26.34 -0.18 0.95
CA ASP A 5 26.75 0.46 2.20
C ASP A 5 25.78 1.55 2.68
N TRP A 6 24.99 2.13 1.79
CA TRP A 6 23.93 3.08 2.14
C TRP A 6 22.80 2.44 2.96
N LEU A 7 22.61 1.11 2.90
CA LEU A 7 21.64 0.42 3.75
C LEU A 7 22.01 0.49 5.23
N LYS A 8 23.29 0.68 5.56
CA LYS A 8 23.73 0.91 6.95
C LYS A 8 23.12 2.19 7.52
N ALA A 9 22.96 3.24 6.70
CA ALA A 9 22.30 4.48 7.12
C ALA A 9 20.80 4.30 7.37
N VAL A 10 20.19 3.27 6.78
CA VAL A 10 18.78 2.89 6.98
C VAL A 10 18.61 1.90 8.14
N GLY A 11 19.72 1.45 8.76
CA GLY A 11 19.72 0.54 9.91
C GLY A 11 20.00 -0.92 9.58
N ALA A 12 20.50 -1.24 8.38
CA ALA A 12 20.93 -2.59 8.07
C ALA A 12 22.22 -2.96 8.83
N THR A 13 22.28 -4.21 9.31
CA THR A 13 23.48 -4.73 9.98
C THR A 13 24.62 -4.90 8.99
N ASN A 14 25.86 -4.86 9.50
CA ASN A 14 27.06 -5.05 8.66
C ASN A 14 27.05 -6.40 7.94
N GLU A 15 26.54 -7.45 8.58
CA GLU A 15 26.41 -8.78 7.97
C GLU A 15 25.39 -8.80 6.83
N ALA A 16 24.22 -8.16 7.03
CA ALA A 16 23.23 -8.06 5.97
C ALA A 16 23.79 -7.31 4.75
N VAL A 17 24.53 -6.23 4.96
CA VAL A 17 25.16 -5.49 3.86
C VAL A 17 26.27 -6.29 3.17
N ALA A 18 27.07 -7.06 3.90
CA ALA A 18 28.07 -7.95 3.33
C ALA A 18 27.40 -9.02 2.43
N VAL A 19 26.36 -9.69 2.92
CA VAL A 19 25.62 -10.71 2.15
C VAL A 19 24.97 -10.11 0.90
N LEU A 20 24.40 -8.91 0.99
CA LEU A 20 23.80 -8.26 -0.18
C LEU A 20 24.86 -7.84 -1.21
N ASN A 21 26.04 -7.41 -0.78
CA ASN A 21 27.17 -7.09 -1.67
C ASN A 21 27.74 -8.35 -2.34
N ASP A 22 27.87 -9.46 -1.60
CA ASP A 22 28.35 -10.75 -2.10
C ASP A 22 27.33 -11.41 -3.05
N GLN A 23 26.04 -11.24 -2.77
CA GLN A 23 24.94 -11.87 -3.49
C GLN A 23 23.87 -10.84 -3.91
N PRO A 24 24.16 -10.00 -4.91
CA PRO A 24 23.24 -8.94 -5.34
C PRO A 24 21.90 -9.46 -5.89
N GLN A 25 21.85 -10.71 -6.36
CA GLN A 25 20.59 -11.36 -6.78
C GLN A 25 19.61 -11.55 -5.62
N LEU A 26 20.12 -11.70 -4.39
CA LEU A 26 19.31 -11.84 -3.18
C LEU A 26 18.53 -10.55 -2.90
N PHE A 27 19.18 -9.39 -3.09
CA PHE A 27 18.52 -8.08 -3.02
C PHE A 27 17.39 -7.95 -4.05
N VAL A 28 17.66 -8.28 -5.32
CA VAL A 28 16.68 -8.18 -6.41
C VAL A 28 15.49 -9.09 -6.13
N THR A 29 15.73 -10.31 -5.65
CA THR A 29 14.67 -11.27 -5.30
C THR A 29 13.79 -10.74 -4.19
N LEU A 30 14.36 -10.18 -3.12
CA LEU A 30 13.60 -9.58 -2.02
C LEU A 30 12.70 -8.43 -2.50
N ILE A 31 13.23 -7.54 -3.35
CA ILE A 31 12.43 -6.46 -3.95
C ILE A 31 11.31 -7.02 -4.82
N LEU A 32 11.58 -8.04 -5.62
CA LEU A 32 10.58 -8.66 -6.49
C LEU A 32 9.45 -9.32 -5.69
N VAL A 33 9.77 -9.97 -4.57
CA VAL A 33 8.77 -10.52 -3.64
C VAL A 33 7.90 -9.42 -3.04
N ILE A 34 8.50 -8.31 -2.58
CA ILE A 34 7.75 -7.16 -2.03
C ILE A 34 6.80 -6.59 -3.10
N VAL A 35 7.29 -6.38 -4.32
CA VAL A 35 6.47 -5.89 -5.44
C VAL A 35 5.34 -6.87 -5.75
N GLY A 36 5.64 -8.17 -5.80
CA GLY A 36 4.64 -9.22 -6.01
C GLY A 36 3.54 -9.20 -4.94
N LEU A 37 3.89 -9.06 -3.66
CA LEU A 37 2.94 -8.94 -2.56
C LEU A 37 2.08 -7.68 -2.66
N ILE A 38 2.66 -6.54 -3.03
CA ILE A 38 1.91 -5.29 -3.23
C ILE A 38 0.89 -5.47 -4.36
N ILE A 39 1.31 -6.03 -5.50
CA ILE A 39 0.41 -6.29 -6.64
C ILE A 39 -0.71 -7.25 -6.20
N GLN A 40 -0.38 -8.32 -5.47
CA GLN A 40 -1.37 -9.27 -4.97
C GLN A 40 -2.41 -8.57 -4.06
N CYS A 41 -1.97 -7.72 -3.14
CA CYS A 41 -2.87 -6.93 -2.29
C CYS A 41 -3.76 -5.99 -3.10
N LEU A 42 -3.23 -5.33 -4.14
CA LEU A 42 -4.00 -4.47 -5.03
C LEU A 42 -5.04 -5.23 -5.84
N VAL A 43 -4.69 -6.42 -6.35
CA VAL A 43 -5.61 -7.29 -7.07
C VAL A 43 -6.73 -7.76 -6.15
N ILE A 44 -6.41 -8.20 -4.93
CA ILE A 44 -7.43 -8.60 -3.94
C ILE A 44 -8.32 -7.41 -3.60
N TRP A 45 -7.76 -6.22 -3.40
CA TRP A 45 -8.53 -5.02 -3.12
C TRP A 45 -9.45 -4.63 -4.29
N TYR A 46 -8.96 -4.72 -5.52
CA TYR A 46 -9.73 -4.46 -6.73
C TYR A 46 -10.89 -5.45 -6.89
N ILE A 47 -10.62 -6.75 -6.73
CA ILE A 47 -11.64 -7.79 -6.75
C ILE A 47 -12.65 -7.54 -5.64
N HIS A 48 -12.21 -7.22 -4.42
CA HIS A 48 -13.10 -6.89 -3.32
C HIS A 48 -14.00 -5.69 -3.69
N PHE A 49 -13.44 -4.63 -4.26
CA PHE A 49 -14.22 -3.46 -4.69
C PHE A 49 -15.20 -3.75 -5.83
N ALA A 50 -14.78 -4.57 -6.81
CA ALA A 50 -15.60 -4.95 -7.96
C ALA A 50 -16.75 -5.88 -7.56
N THR A 51 -16.49 -6.83 -6.64
CA THR A 51 -17.47 -7.83 -6.16
C THR A 51 -18.40 -7.32 -5.06
N LEU A 52 -18.17 -6.12 -4.51
CA LEU A 52 -19.13 -5.49 -3.60
C LEU A 52 -20.48 -5.35 -4.30
N LYS A 53 -21.50 -6.03 -3.75
CA LYS A 53 -22.87 -6.08 -4.27
C LYS A 53 -23.39 -4.66 -4.57
N PRO A 54 -24.11 -4.46 -5.69
CA PRO A 54 -24.64 -3.14 -6.08
C PRO A 54 -25.56 -2.51 -5.01
N GLU A 55 -26.22 -3.32 -4.19
CA GLU A 55 -27.02 -2.84 -3.04
C GLU A 55 -26.19 -2.09 -1.98
N GLN A 56 -24.93 -2.48 -1.75
CA GLN A 56 -24.04 -1.80 -0.79
C GLN A 56 -23.43 -0.52 -1.37
N LYS A 57 -23.31 -0.42 -2.70
CA LYS A 57 -22.90 0.82 -3.40
C LYS A 57 -23.96 1.91 -3.24
N LYS A 58 -25.24 1.60 -3.46
CA LYS A 58 -26.37 2.53 -3.25
C LYS A 58 -26.50 3.04 -1.81
N LYS A 59 -26.20 2.19 -0.81
CA LYS A 59 -26.26 2.57 0.62
C LYS A 59 -25.08 3.47 1.03
N LYS A 60 -23.90 3.31 0.40
CA LYS A 60 -22.73 4.18 0.59
C LYS A 60 -22.89 5.56 -0.08
N GLU A 61 -23.52 5.61 -1.25
CA GLU A 61 -23.86 6.87 -1.93
C GLU A 61 -24.87 7.70 -1.12
N LYS A 62 -25.94 7.08 -0.61
CA LYS A 62 -26.92 7.75 0.27
C LYS A 62 -26.31 8.31 1.56
N LYS A 63 -25.30 7.64 2.13
CA LYS A 63 -24.58 8.13 3.33
C LYS A 63 -23.63 9.29 3.05
N LYS A 64 -22.99 9.33 1.88
CA LYS A 64 -22.11 10.46 1.49
C LYS A 64 -22.90 11.74 1.22
N ASP A 65 -24.10 11.61 0.64
CA ASP A 65 -24.95 12.76 0.33
C ASP A 65 -25.57 13.38 1.59
N GLY A 66 -26.08 12.55 2.51
CA GLY A 66 -26.63 13.02 3.80
C GLY A 66 -25.62 13.64 4.78
N SER A 67 -24.31 13.47 4.53
CA SER A 67 -23.25 14.03 5.38
C SER A 67 -22.70 15.37 4.87
N LYS A 68 -22.97 15.75 3.61
CA LYS A 68 -22.61 17.08 3.09
C LYS A 68 -23.61 18.17 3.49
N ASP A 69 -24.86 17.79 3.77
CA ASP A 69 -25.94 18.75 4.03
C ASP A 69 -25.97 19.25 5.50
N LYS A 70 -25.54 18.43 6.48
CA LYS A 70 -25.53 18.83 7.90
C LYS A 70 -24.40 19.79 8.30
N GLY A 71 -23.42 20.05 7.44
CA GLY A 71 -22.33 20.99 7.72
C GLY A 71 -22.67 22.45 7.39
N LYS A 72 -23.69 22.71 6.55
CA LYS A 72 -23.98 24.06 6.03
C LYS A 72 -25.16 24.76 6.71
N SER A 73 -26.02 24.02 7.42
CA SER A 73 -27.22 24.55 8.09
C SER A 73 -26.95 25.15 9.48
N VAL A 74 -25.90 24.69 10.18
CA VAL A 74 -25.60 25.15 11.56
C VAL A 74 -24.84 26.50 11.59
N ALA A 75 -24.41 27.03 10.44
CA ALA A 75 -23.71 28.33 10.36
C ALA A 75 -24.63 29.53 10.06
N ARG A 76 -25.96 29.34 10.01
CA ARG A 76 -26.94 30.40 9.79
C ARG A 76 -28.16 30.22 10.70
N LYS A 77 -28.00 30.45 12.01
CA LYS A 77 -29.11 30.88 12.85
C LYS A 77 -28.62 31.70 14.02
#